data_AF-A0A1A2KT17-F1
#
_entry.id   AF-A0A1A2KT17-F1
#
_cell.length_a   1.000
_cell.length_b   1.000
_cell.length_c   1.000
_cell.angle_alpha   90.00
_cell.angle_beta   90.00
_cell.angle_gamma   90.00
#
_symmetry.space_group_name_H-M   'P 1'
#
loop_
_entity.id
_entity.type
_entity.pdbx_description
1 polymer ?
#
loop_
_entity_poly.entity_id
_entity_poly.type
_entity_poly.pdbx_seq_one_letter_code
_entity_poly.pdbx_strand_id
1 'polypeptide(L)'
;MQVTSVGHAGFRIETKAGSILCDPWVNPAYFASWFPFPDNTQLDWAAVGDVDYLYVSHLHKDHFDPENLRRHVNKDAVVLLPDFPVPDLQRELEKLGFHRFFETTDSVKHTVSGPKGDLEVMIIALRAPADGPIGDSGLVVSDGVTTVFNMNDARPVDLDVLHADFGQIDVHMLQYSGAIWYPMVYDMPARAKESFGIQKRQRQMDRCRQYIAQVGATWVIPSAGPPCFLDAELRDLNDDHGDPANIFPDQVVFLDQMRRHGHDRGLLMIPGSTADFTGSQLDSLTHPVEDPESIFTTGKAAYIEDFAQRMAPVLAAEKASWAPAAGEPLLPALRALFEPIMSQTDQICDGIGYPVELRLNGPEHSETVVLDFPKRLVREPIADEKFRYGFAIPPELVRTVLRDNEPDWVNTIFLSTRFKAWRVGGYNEYLYTFFKCLTDERIAYADGWFAEAHDDSASITLDGWEIQRRCPHLKADLSKFGVVEGNTLTCNLHGWQWNLENGKCLTTKGHELRCGKL
;
A
#
# COMPACT_ATOMS: atom_id res chain seq x y z
N MET A 1 2.38 10.33 -26.07
CA MET A 1 1.54 9.73 -25.01
C MET A 1 0.97 10.84 -24.12
N GLN A 2 -0.30 10.77 -23.71
CA GLN A 2 -0.89 11.68 -22.72
C GLN A 2 -1.18 10.92 -21.42
N VAL A 3 -0.88 11.52 -20.27
CA VAL A 3 -1.20 11.02 -18.95
C VAL A 3 -2.19 11.98 -18.29
N THR A 4 -3.33 11.48 -17.85
CA THR A 4 -4.31 12.24 -17.06
C THR A 4 -4.39 11.69 -15.64
N SER A 5 -4.21 12.54 -14.63
CA SER A 5 -4.44 12.12 -13.23
C SER A 5 -5.92 12.03 -12.95
N VAL A 6 -6.37 10.91 -12.37
CA VAL A 6 -7.75 10.78 -11.84
C VAL A 6 -7.79 10.86 -10.31
N GLY A 7 -6.64 11.11 -9.67
CA GLY A 7 -6.49 11.25 -8.22
C GLY A 7 -5.80 10.04 -7.57
N HIS A 8 -5.12 10.28 -6.44
CA HIS A 8 -4.41 9.27 -5.66
C HIS A 8 -3.40 8.43 -6.49
N ALA A 9 -3.68 7.14 -6.71
CA ALA A 9 -2.89 6.23 -7.55
C ALA A 9 -3.38 6.15 -9.01
N GLY A 10 -4.55 6.74 -9.29
CA GLY A 10 -5.24 6.54 -10.54
C GLY A 10 -4.76 7.46 -11.66
N PHE A 11 -4.56 6.86 -12.84
CA PHE A 11 -4.21 7.57 -14.07
C PHE A 11 -4.95 7.00 -15.27
N ARG A 12 -5.31 7.86 -16.22
CA ARG A 12 -5.69 7.47 -17.57
C ARG A 12 -4.53 7.75 -18.52
N ILE A 13 -3.98 6.70 -19.14
CA ILE A 13 -2.86 6.78 -20.08
C ILE A 13 -3.41 6.62 -21.49
N GLU A 14 -3.16 7.60 -22.35
CA GLU A 14 -3.59 7.59 -23.74
C GLU A 14 -2.41 7.52 -24.71
N THR A 15 -2.50 6.54 -25.60
CA THR A 15 -1.53 6.29 -26.66
C THR A 15 -2.24 6.23 -28.00
N LYS A 16 -1.47 6.13 -29.09
CA LYS A 16 -2.05 5.82 -30.41
C LYS A 16 -2.67 4.41 -30.48
N ALA A 17 -2.17 3.48 -29.66
CA ALA A 17 -2.60 2.08 -29.61
C ALA A 17 -3.80 1.81 -28.69
N GLY A 18 -4.23 2.82 -27.91
CA GLY A 18 -5.39 2.73 -27.03
C GLY A 18 -5.23 3.50 -25.73
N SER A 19 -6.27 3.44 -24.90
CA SER A 19 -6.33 4.05 -23.57
C SER A 19 -6.35 3.01 -22.45
N ILE A 20 -5.65 3.31 -21.35
CA ILE A 20 -5.57 2.47 -20.16
C ILE A 20 -6.07 3.28 -18.97
N LEU A 21 -7.02 2.76 -18.21
CA LEU A 21 -7.36 3.29 -16.88
C LEU A 21 -6.64 2.47 -15.81
N CYS A 22 -5.88 3.14 -14.94
CA CYS A 22 -5.17 2.56 -13.81
C CYS A 22 -5.85 2.97 -12.50
N ASP A 23 -6.07 2.01 -11.58
CA ASP A 23 -6.48 2.23 -10.18
C ASP A 23 -7.57 3.30 -9.95
N PRO A 24 -8.78 3.16 -10.54
CA PRO A 24 -9.79 4.23 -10.55
C PRO A 24 -10.61 4.30 -9.26
N TRP A 25 -10.09 4.99 -8.24
CA TRP A 25 -10.73 5.15 -6.92
C TRP A 25 -11.45 6.50 -6.74
N VAL A 26 -12.72 6.50 -6.27
CA VAL A 26 -13.51 7.73 -5.99
C VAL A 26 -14.33 7.67 -4.69
N ASN A 27 -14.78 6.48 -4.28
CA ASN A 27 -15.66 6.30 -3.12
C ASN A 27 -14.85 6.19 -1.81
N PRO A 28 -15.43 6.42 -0.62
CA PRO A 28 -14.69 6.30 0.63
C PRO A 28 -14.15 4.89 0.85
N ALA A 29 -12.93 4.77 1.36
CA ALA A 29 -12.29 3.50 1.68
C ALA A 29 -12.14 3.30 3.21
N TYR A 30 -11.96 2.04 3.62
CA TYR A 30 -11.57 1.63 4.97
C TYR A 30 -12.46 2.21 6.08
N PHE A 31 -13.75 1.84 6.10
CA PHE A 31 -14.72 2.41 7.04
C PHE A 31 -14.75 3.95 6.96
N ALA A 32 -14.82 4.46 5.72
CA ALA A 32 -14.85 5.87 5.39
C ALA A 32 -13.78 6.71 6.13
N SER A 33 -12.59 6.14 6.32
CA SER A 33 -11.46 6.89 6.86
C SER A 33 -10.72 7.65 5.76
N TRP A 34 -10.64 7.06 4.57
CA TRP A 34 -9.84 7.58 3.46
C TRP A 34 -10.75 8.04 2.33
N PHE A 35 -10.43 9.22 1.81
CA PHE A 35 -11.03 9.80 0.61
C PHE A 35 -9.91 10.18 -0.36
N PRO A 36 -10.14 10.17 -1.68
CA PRO A 36 -9.16 10.65 -2.65
C PRO A 36 -8.75 12.10 -2.36
N PHE A 37 -7.45 12.38 -2.43
CA PHE A 37 -6.92 13.73 -2.22
C PHE A 37 -5.98 14.17 -3.35
N PRO A 38 -6.23 15.32 -3.99
CA PRO A 38 -7.44 16.15 -3.91
C PRO A 38 -8.72 15.42 -4.36
N ASP A 39 -9.88 16.06 -4.12
CA ASP A 39 -11.20 15.54 -4.51
C ASP A 39 -11.30 15.32 -6.02
N ASN A 40 -11.77 14.13 -6.43
CA ASN A 40 -11.95 13.71 -7.81
C ASN A 40 -13.41 13.38 -8.16
N THR A 41 -14.37 13.71 -7.28
CA THR A 41 -15.80 13.44 -7.49
C THR A 41 -16.41 14.21 -8.67
N GLN A 42 -15.77 15.29 -9.10
CA GLN A 42 -16.22 16.13 -10.22
C GLN A 42 -15.69 15.67 -11.60
N LEU A 43 -14.88 14.62 -11.66
CA LEU A 43 -14.46 14.06 -12.94
C LEU A 43 -15.66 13.45 -13.68
N ASP A 44 -15.65 13.53 -15.01
CA ASP A 44 -16.58 12.77 -15.85
C ASP A 44 -16.15 11.31 -15.87
N TRP A 45 -16.55 10.56 -14.84
CA TRP A 45 -16.20 9.15 -14.69
C TRP A 45 -16.70 8.27 -15.84
N ALA A 46 -17.78 8.67 -16.54
CA ALA A 46 -18.24 7.93 -17.71
C ALA A 46 -17.26 8.08 -18.89
N ALA A 47 -16.75 9.29 -19.13
CA ALA A 47 -15.72 9.52 -20.14
C ALA A 47 -14.36 8.92 -19.74
N VAL A 48 -13.99 9.03 -18.46
CA VAL A 48 -12.75 8.45 -17.93
C VAL A 48 -12.77 6.92 -18.01
N GLY A 49 -13.92 6.30 -17.75
CA GLY A 49 -14.10 4.85 -17.74
C GLY A 49 -14.31 4.21 -19.11
N ASP A 50 -14.50 5.00 -20.18
CA ASP A 50 -14.55 4.52 -21.56
C ASP A 50 -13.13 4.30 -22.10
N VAL A 51 -12.57 3.12 -21.78
CA VAL A 51 -11.19 2.75 -22.10
C VAL A 51 -11.06 1.42 -22.81
N ASP A 52 -9.95 1.23 -23.53
CA ASP A 52 -9.63 -0.03 -24.20
C ASP A 52 -9.08 -1.07 -23.21
N TYR A 53 -8.33 -0.61 -22.20
CA TYR A 53 -7.66 -1.45 -21.21
C TYR A 53 -7.94 -0.96 -19.79
N LEU A 54 -8.05 -1.91 -18.85
CA LEU A 54 -8.08 -1.64 -17.42
C LEU A 54 -6.84 -2.27 -16.79
N TYR A 55 -6.19 -1.53 -15.89
CA TYR A 55 -5.17 -2.05 -15.01
C TYR A 55 -5.57 -1.73 -13.56
N VAL A 56 -5.61 -2.75 -12.72
CA VAL A 56 -5.73 -2.59 -11.28
C VAL A 56 -4.49 -3.24 -10.68
N SER A 57 -3.69 -2.43 -9.98
CA SER A 57 -2.43 -2.87 -9.40
C SER A 57 -2.64 -3.96 -8.36
N HIS A 58 -3.61 -3.80 -7.46
CA HIS A 58 -3.99 -4.77 -6.43
C HIS A 58 -5.32 -4.45 -5.75
N LEU A 59 -5.72 -5.29 -4.77
CA LEU A 59 -7.03 -5.25 -4.12
C LEU A 59 -7.18 -4.28 -2.93
N HIS A 60 -6.18 -3.43 -2.65
CA HIS A 60 -6.40 -2.40 -1.63
C HIS A 60 -7.55 -1.47 -2.04
N LYS A 61 -8.41 -1.07 -1.10
CA LYS A 61 -9.66 -0.34 -1.39
C LYS A 61 -9.44 1.08 -1.94
N ASP A 62 -8.23 1.62 -1.85
CA ASP A 62 -7.81 2.88 -2.48
C ASP A 62 -7.24 2.74 -3.90
N HIS A 63 -7.22 1.51 -4.42
CA HIS A 63 -6.87 1.18 -5.82
C HIS A 63 -8.02 0.43 -6.52
N PHE A 64 -8.66 -0.49 -5.79
CA PHE A 64 -9.80 -1.28 -6.22
C PHE A 64 -11.10 -0.72 -5.60
N ASP A 65 -11.77 0.16 -6.36
CA ASP A 65 -13.08 0.69 -6.01
C ASP A 65 -14.19 -0.08 -6.75
N PRO A 66 -14.80 -1.11 -6.13
CA PRO A 66 -15.77 -1.94 -6.82
C PRO A 66 -17.00 -1.16 -7.28
N GLU A 67 -17.36 -0.07 -6.62
CA GLU A 67 -18.54 0.71 -6.99
C GLU A 67 -18.28 1.58 -8.22
N ASN A 68 -17.13 2.26 -8.27
CA ASN A 68 -16.73 3.01 -9.45
C ASN A 68 -16.50 2.10 -10.66
N LEU A 69 -15.77 1.00 -10.43
CA LEU A 69 -15.52 -0.02 -11.45
C LEU A 69 -16.85 -0.52 -12.02
N ARG A 70 -17.84 -0.87 -11.19
CA ARG A 70 -19.15 -1.36 -11.64
C ARG A 70 -19.92 -0.32 -12.45
N ARG A 71 -19.98 0.93 -11.98
CA ARG A 71 -20.84 1.97 -12.55
C ARG A 71 -20.29 2.61 -13.82
N HIS A 72 -18.98 2.81 -13.88
CA HIS A 72 -18.39 3.77 -14.83
C HIS A 72 -17.37 3.17 -15.79
N VAL A 73 -16.73 2.05 -15.45
CA VAL A 73 -15.67 1.48 -16.30
C VAL A 73 -16.25 0.52 -17.32
N ASN A 74 -15.82 0.66 -18.58
CA ASN A 74 -16.25 -0.19 -19.70
C ASN A 74 -15.93 -1.68 -19.42
N LYS A 75 -16.97 -2.52 -19.47
CA LYS A 75 -16.87 -3.97 -19.19
C LYS A 75 -16.23 -4.76 -20.33
N ASP A 76 -16.14 -4.17 -21.52
CA ASP A 76 -15.44 -4.73 -22.68
C ASP A 76 -13.95 -4.37 -22.71
N ALA A 77 -13.48 -3.51 -21.78
CA ALA A 77 -12.07 -3.22 -21.62
C ALA A 77 -11.29 -4.51 -21.32
N VAL A 78 -10.11 -4.65 -21.93
CA VAL A 78 -9.23 -5.78 -21.65
C VAL A 78 -8.47 -5.50 -20.36
N VAL A 79 -8.67 -6.33 -19.35
CA VAL A 79 -7.95 -6.25 -18.09
C VAL A 79 -6.52 -6.75 -18.29
N LEU A 80 -5.53 -5.90 -18.04
CA LEU A 80 -4.12 -6.30 -17.94
C LEU A 80 -3.91 -6.91 -16.56
N LEU A 81 -3.86 -8.24 -16.49
CA LEU A 81 -3.93 -8.98 -15.23
C LEU A 81 -2.52 -9.32 -14.71
N PRO A 82 -2.13 -8.88 -13.49
CA PRO A 82 -0.89 -9.28 -12.84
C PRO A 82 -0.81 -10.80 -12.55
N ASP A 83 0.40 -11.38 -12.63
CA ASP A 83 0.69 -12.78 -12.26
C ASP A 83 0.74 -12.97 -10.72
N PHE A 84 -0.43 -12.82 -10.08
CA PHE A 84 -0.57 -13.01 -8.64
C PHE A 84 -0.69 -14.49 -8.24
N PRO A 85 -0.19 -14.86 -7.04
CA PRO A 85 -0.19 -16.25 -6.59
C PRO A 85 -1.60 -16.78 -6.29
N VAL A 86 -2.56 -15.90 -6.01
CA VAL A 86 -3.97 -16.23 -5.79
C VAL A 86 -4.83 -15.42 -6.76
N PRO A 87 -5.90 -16.01 -7.34
CA PRO A 87 -6.68 -15.37 -8.40
C PRO A 87 -7.74 -14.39 -7.84
N ASP A 88 -7.53 -13.84 -6.64
CA ASP A 88 -8.51 -12.98 -5.97
C ASP A 88 -8.87 -11.75 -6.82
N LEU A 89 -7.87 -11.06 -7.38
CA LEU A 89 -8.12 -9.89 -8.21
C LEU A 89 -8.98 -10.23 -9.44
N GLN A 90 -8.66 -11.33 -10.12
CA GLN A 90 -9.46 -11.79 -11.25
C GLN A 90 -10.88 -12.12 -10.83
N ARG A 91 -11.06 -12.91 -9.76
CA ARG A 91 -12.39 -13.30 -9.24
C ARG A 91 -13.22 -12.09 -8.87
N GLU A 92 -12.63 -11.07 -8.24
CA GLU A 92 -13.34 -9.84 -7.90
C GLU A 92 -13.71 -9.03 -9.16
N LEU A 93 -12.83 -8.91 -10.15
CA LEU A 93 -13.15 -8.24 -11.41
C LEU A 93 -14.23 -8.99 -12.21
N GLU A 94 -14.21 -10.33 -12.23
CA GLU A 94 -15.26 -11.16 -12.85
C GLU A 94 -16.63 -10.94 -12.19
N LYS A 95 -16.69 -10.84 -10.85
CA LYS A 95 -17.92 -10.50 -10.12
C LYS A 95 -18.48 -9.13 -10.50
N LEU A 96 -17.63 -8.20 -10.96
CA LEU A 96 -18.03 -6.89 -11.46
C LEU A 96 -18.46 -6.92 -12.94
N GLY A 97 -18.30 -8.04 -13.64
CA GLY A 97 -18.70 -8.24 -15.03
C GLY A 97 -17.59 -8.05 -16.07
N PHE A 98 -16.33 -7.86 -15.65
CA PHE A 98 -15.20 -7.91 -16.57
C PHE A 98 -15.00 -9.35 -17.06
N HIS A 99 -14.73 -9.50 -18.35
CA HIS A 99 -14.75 -10.83 -18.99
C HIS A 99 -13.65 -11.01 -20.04
N ARG A 100 -12.75 -10.03 -20.20
CA ARG A 100 -11.62 -10.07 -21.13
C ARG A 100 -10.35 -9.79 -20.33
N PHE A 101 -9.46 -10.77 -20.29
CA PHE A 101 -8.22 -10.69 -19.53
C PHE A 101 -7.03 -10.95 -20.46
N PHE A 102 -5.99 -10.16 -20.28
CA PHE A 102 -4.66 -10.41 -20.80
C PHE A 102 -3.79 -10.79 -19.61
N GLU A 103 -3.54 -12.09 -19.44
CA GLU A 103 -2.68 -12.62 -18.39
C GLU A 103 -1.22 -12.30 -18.71
N THR A 104 -0.55 -11.61 -17.79
CA THR A 104 0.88 -11.32 -17.90
C THR A 104 1.72 -12.39 -17.21
N THR A 105 3.01 -12.41 -17.50
CA THR A 105 4.02 -13.13 -16.70
C THR A 105 4.83 -12.10 -15.93
N ASP A 106 5.09 -12.36 -14.64
CA ASP A 106 5.83 -11.42 -13.78
C ASP A 106 7.13 -10.97 -14.44
N SER A 107 7.29 -9.64 -14.55
CA SER A 107 8.50 -8.98 -15.03
C SER A 107 8.92 -9.40 -16.44
N VAL A 108 7.97 -9.80 -17.27
CA VAL A 108 8.17 -10.10 -18.69
C VAL A 108 7.48 -9.03 -19.54
N LYS A 109 8.20 -8.48 -20.53
CA LYS A 109 7.60 -7.60 -21.53
C LYS A 109 6.71 -8.38 -22.50
N HIS A 110 5.52 -7.84 -22.74
CA HIS A 110 4.51 -8.36 -23.65
C HIS A 110 4.07 -7.30 -24.67
N THR A 111 3.78 -7.73 -25.89
CA THR A 111 3.05 -6.93 -26.87
C THR A 111 1.55 -7.23 -26.76
N VAL A 112 0.75 -6.21 -26.49
CA VAL A 112 -0.72 -6.27 -26.50
C VAL A 112 -1.23 -5.64 -27.80
N SER A 113 -1.78 -6.46 -28.68
CA SER A 113 -2.32 -6.03 -29.97
C SER A 113 -3.82 -5.76 -29.90
N GLY A 114 -4.23 -4.55 -30.28
CA GLY A 114 -5.63 -4.14 -30.38
C GLY A 114 -5.97 -3.52 -31.73
N PRO A 115 -7.25 -3.16 -31.98
CA PRO A 115 -7.68 -2.55 -33.24
C PRO A 115 -7.00 -1.22 -33.58
N LYS A 116 -6.48 -0.53 -32.56
CA LYS A 116 -5.81 0.78 -32.65
C LYS A 116 -4.29 0.68 -32.84
N GLY A 117 -3.70 -0.51 -32.65
CA GLY A 117 -2.27 -0.75 -32.76
C GLY A 117 -1.74 -1.67 -31.67
N ASP A 118 -0.42 -1.78 -31.61
CA ASP A 118 0.31 -2.57 -30.63
C ASP A 118 0.82 -1.68 -29.48
N LEU A 119 0.73 -2.20 -28.27
CA LEU A 119 1.23 -1.58 -27.05
C LEU A 119 2.20 -2.53 -26.35
N GLU A 120 3.37 -2.05 -25.95
CA GLU A 120 4.29 -2.83 -25.13
C GLU A 120 3.98 -2.60 -23.65
N VAL A 121 3.77 -3.68 -22.90
CA VAL A 121 3.48 -3.63 -21.47
C VAL A 121 4.34 -4.60 -20.69
N MET A 122 4.64 -4.29 -19.44
CA MET A 122 5.20 -5.23 -18.47
C MET A 122 4.54 -4.96 -17.12
N ILE A 123 4.13 -6.02 -16.43
CA ILE A 123 3.66 -5.93 -15.04
C ILE A 123 4.71 -6.59 -14.16
N ILE A 124 5.26 -5.83 -13.20
CA ILE A 124 6.14 -6.37 -12.16
C ILE A 124 5.24 -6.76 -10.99
N ALA A 125 5.04 -8.06 -10.79
CA ALA A 125 4.13 -8.61 -9.79
C ALA A 125 4.89 -9.01 -8.53
N LEU A 126 4.51 -8.43 -7.40
CA LEU A 126 5.04 -8.74 -6.07
C LEU A 126 4.15 -9.80 -5.44
N ARG A 127 4.78 -10.89 -5.03
CA ARG A 127 4.09 -12.14 -4.67
C ARG A 127 4.30 -12.51 -3.21
N ALA A 128 5.00 -11.70 -2.41
CA ALA A 128 5.18 -12.03 -1.00
C ALA A 128 3.85 -11.87 -0.24
N PRO A 129 3.57 -12.68 0.81
CA PRO A 129 2.37 -12.50 1.63
C PRO A 129 2.28 -11.11 2.27
N ALA A 130 3.41 -10.42 2.42
CA ALA A 130 3.47 -9.07 2.96
C ALA A 130 3.02 -7.98 1.96
N ASP A 131 3.00 -8.24 0.66
CA ASP A 131 2.56 -7.30 -0.38
C ASP A 131 1.03 -7.13 -0.34
N GLY A 132 0.47 -6.03 -0.90
CA GLY A 132 -0.99 -5.72 -0.92
C GLY A 132 -1.85 -6.94 -1.24
N PRO A 133 -3.12 -7.07 -0.85
CA PRO A 133 -3.78 -8.33 -0.44
C PRO A 133 -3.31 -9.63 -1.14
N ILE A 134 -2.15 -10.17 -0.74
CA ILE A 134 -1.40 -11.26 -1.39
C ILE A 134 -1.14 -11.04 -2.91
N GLY A 135 -0.52 -9.92 -3.24
CA GLY A 135 -0.31 -9.41 -4.59
C GLY A 135 -0.25 -7.87 -4.64
N ASP A 136 0.87 -7.32 -5.10
CA ASP A 136 0.99 -5.89 -5.44
C ASP A 136 1.73 -5.76 -6.78
N SER A 137 1.52 -4.72 -7.58
CA SER A 137 2.19 -4.65 -8.88
C SER A 137 2.39 -3.24 -9.41
N GLY A 138 3.43 -3.07 -10.24
CA GLY A 138 3.64 -1.87 -11.05
C GLY A 138 3.51 -2.16 -12.54
N LEU A 139 3.07 -1.17 -13.32
CA LEU A 139 2.85 -1.28 -14.78
C LEU A 139 3.84 -0.42 -15.55
N VAL A 140 4.52 -1.03 -16.52
CA VAL A 140 5.28 -0.33 -17.56
C VAL A 140 4.46 -0.33 -18.84
N VAL A 141 4.41 0.82 -19.51
CA VAL A 141 3.70 1.02 -20.78
C VAL A 141 4.62 1.75 -21.75
N SER A 142 4.75 1.25 -22.97
CA SER A 142 5.44 1.96 -24.05
C SER A 142 4.61 1.96 -25.34
N ASP A 143 4.47 3.14 -25.95
CA ASP A 143 3.87 3.32 -27.28
C ASP A 143 4.92 3.32 -28.41
N GLY A 144 6.14 2.89 -28.10
CA GLY A 144 7.30 2.89 -28.99
C GLY A 144 8.01 4.24 -29.12
N VAL A 145 7.45 5.31 -28.55
CA VAL A 145 8.07 6.64 -28.50
C VAL A 145 8.29 7.09 -27.06
N THR A 146 7.27 6.96 -26.21
CA THR A 146 7.32 7.28 -24.78
C THR A 146 7.17 6.01 -23.95
N THR A 147 7.97 5.87 -22.90
CA THR A 147 7.86 4.79 -21.91
C THR A 147 7.52 5.35 -20.52
N VAL A 148 6.44 4.87 -19.93
CA VAL A 148 5.97 5.24 -18.60
C VAL A 148 6.07 4.04 -17.67
N PHE A 149 6.61 4.24 -16.47
CA PHE A 149 6.53 3.30 -15.37
C PHE A 149 5.58 3.84 -14.29
N ASN A 150 4.37 3.30 -14.25
CA ASN A 150 3.44 3.47 -13.15
C ASN A 150 3.78 2.47 -12.04
N MET A 151 4.71 2.84 -11.16
CA MET A 151 5.11 2.01 -10.02
C MET A 151 4.06 2.02 -8.91
N ASN A 152 3.14 3.00 -8.88
CA ASN A 152 2.18 3.21 -7.79
C ASN A 152 2.83 3.05 -6.39
N ASP A 153 2.25 2.28 -5.48
CA ASP A 153 2.81 1.92 -4.18
C ASP A 153 3.51 0.54 -4.10
N ALA A 154 3.59 -0.16 -5.23
CA ALA A 154 4.40 -1.36 -5.37
C ALA A 154 5.87 -1.09 -5.03
N ARG A 155 6.53 -2.11 -4.49
CA ARG A 155 7.92 -2.06 -4.02
C ARG A 155 8.81 -3.12 -4.69
N PRO A 156 8.99 -3.05 -6.02
CA PRO A 156 9.80 -4.01 -6.76
C PRO A 156 11.25 -4.07 -6.27
N VAL A 157 11.73 -5.29 -6.07
CA VAL A 157 13.09 -5.59 -5.59
C VAL A 157 14.12 -5.65 -6.72
N ASP A 158 13.66 -5.84 -7.95
CA ASP A 158 14.47 -5.81 -9.17
C ASP A 158 13.88 -4.83 -10.17
N LEU A 159 14.72 -3.90 -10.62
CA LEU A 159 14.39 -2.86 -11.58
C LEU A 159 15.29 -2.93 -12.81
N ASP A 160 16.25 -3.85 -12.86
CA ASP A 160 17.18 -3.96 -13.98
C ASP A 160 16.44 -4.37 -15.26
N VAL A 161 15.34 -5.11 -15.10
CA VAL A 161 14.40 -5.48 -16.17
C VAL A 161 13.81 -4.28 -16.92
N LEU A 162 13.62 -3.12 -16.25
CA LEU A 162 13.11 -1.91 -16.89
C LEU A 162 14.05 -1.46 -18.02
N HIS A 163 15.33 -1.34 -17.71
CA HIS A 163 16.33 -0.87 -18.67
C HIS A 163 16.70 -1.94 -19.70
N ALA A 164 16.71 -3.21 -19.29
CA ALA A 164 16.96 -4.33 -20.21
C ALA A 164 15.91 -4.41 -21.32
N ASP A 165 14.62 -4.23 -20.97
CA ASP A 165 13.52 -4.47 -21.90
C ASP A 165 12.99 -3.19 -22.56
N PHE A 166 13.05 -2.04 -21.89
CA PHE A 166 12.50 -0.77 -22.39
C PHE A 166 13.54 0.33 -22.61
N GLY A 167 14.78 0.15 -22.15
CA GLY A 167 15.81 1.18 -22.24
C GLY A 167 15.54 2.36 -21.30
N GLN A 168 15.42 3.57 -21.86
CA GLN A 168 15.15 4.77 -21.07
C GLN A 168 13.68 4.80 -20.64
N ILE A 169 13.44 5.07 -19.35
CA ILE A 169 12.10 5.39 -18.83
C ILE A 169 11.91 6.90 -18.90
N ASP A 170 10.80 7.36 -19.48
CA ASP A 170 10.56 8.80 -19.63
C ASP A 170 9.82 9.37 -18.42
N VAL A 171 8.83 8.64 -17.90
CA VAL A 171 7.98 9.08 -16.79
C VAL A 171 7.90 7.99 -15.73
N HIS A 172 8.07 8.35 -14.46
CA HIS A 172 7.97 7.44 -13.33
C HIS A 172 6.95 7.98 -12.32
N MET A 173 5.92 7.18 -12.03
CA MET A 173 4.91 7.48 -11.01
C MET A 173 5.18 6.60 -9.80
N LEU A 174 5.35 7.18 -8.61
CA LEU A 174 5.67 6.42 -7.40
C LEU A 174 5.02 6.98 -6.14
N GLN A 175 4.77 6.09 -5.18
CA GLN A 175 4.30 6.42 -3.84
C GLN A 175 5.36 7.20 -3.08
N TYR A 176 4.93 8.33 -2.53
CA TYR A 176 5.74 9.18 -1.66
C TYR A 176 5.17 9.36 -0.26
N SER A 177 3.87 9.10 -0.09
CA SER A 177 3.17 9.20 1.18
C SER A 177 2.84 7.80 1.70
N GLY A 178 2.88 7.59 3.01
CA GLY A 178 2.71 6.24 3.55
C GLY A 178 1.27 5.78 3.62
N ALA A 179 0.92 4.69 2.92
CA ALA A 179 -0.29 3.90 3.20
C ALA A 179 -0.08 2.99 4.43
N ILE A 180 0.02 3.56 5.63
CA ILE A 180 0.28 2.80 6.87
C ILE A 180 -0.22 3.52 8.13
N TRP A 181 -0.59 2.76 9.17
CA TRP A 181 -1.07 3.30 10.45
C TRP A 181 0.01 3.58 11.50
N TYR A 182 1.23 3.04 11.35
CA TYR A 182 2.30 3.19 12.34
C TYR A 182 3.09 4.50 12.13
N PRO A 183 3.34 5.30 13.19
CA PRO A 183 3.02 5.07 14.61
C PRO A 183 1.70 5.71 15.10
N MET A 184 0.89 6.28 14.21
CA MET A 184 -0.29 7.10 14.53
C MET A 184 -1.24 6.43 15.53
N VAL A 185 -1.62 5.17 15.27
CA VAL A 185 -2.60 4.41 16.07
C VAL A 185 -2.02 3.77 17.34
N TYR A 186 -0.70 3.83 17.53
CA TYR A 186 -0.07 3.11 18.62
C TYR A 186 -0.17 3.88 19.96
N ASP A 187 -0.56 3.17 21.01
CA ASP A 187 -0.51 3.67 22.39
C ASP A 187 0.95 3.60 22.89
N MET A 188 1.60 4.76 22.89
CA MET A 188 2.99 4.92 23.28
C MET A 188 3.25 6.36 23.73
N PRO A 189 4.35 6.64 24.47
CA PRO A 189 4.68 7.99 24.89
C PRO A 189 4.76 8.97 23.70
N ALA A 190 4.18 10.16 23.86
CA ALA A 190 4.06 11.16 22.78
C ALA A 190 5.40 11.47 22.10
N ARG A 191 6.47 11.66 22.87
CA ARG A 191 7.83 11.90 22.35
C ARG A 191 8.36 10.73 21.51
N ALA A 192 8.01 9.49 21.86
CA ALA A 192 8.39 8.33 21.07
C ALA A 192 7.60 8.28 19.76
N LYS A 193 6.28 8.54 19.82
CA LYS A 193 5.42 8.62 18.63
C LYS A 193 5.92 9.69 17.65
N GLU A 194 6.24 10.88 18.14
CA GLU A 194 6.82 11.98 17.37
C GLU A 194 8.13 11.55 16.69
N SER A 195 9.08 10.99 17.45
CA SER A 195 10.36 10.54 16.89
C SER A 195 10.19 9.45 15.83
N PHE A 196 9.32 8.47 16.06
CA PHE A 196 9.04 7.43 15.08
C PHE A 196 8.30 7.97 13.85
N GLY A 197 7.44 8.98 14.02
CA GLY A 197 6.74 9.67 12.93
C GLY A 197 7.73 10.37 12.01
N ILE A 198 8.63 11.18 12.58
CA ILE A 198 9.71 11.87 11.84
C ILE A 198 10.57 10.86 11.08
N GLN A 199 11.02 9.80 11.76
CA GLN A 199 11.83 8.76 11.13
C GLN A 199 11.08 8.06 10.00
N LYS A 200 9.79 7.77 10.17
CA LYS A 200 8.97 7.09 9.16
C LYS A 200 8.75 7.98 7.94
N ARG A 201 8.43 9.26 8.13
CA ARG A 201 8.31 10.27 7.07
C ARG A 201 9.61 10.39 6.29
N GLN A 202 10.75 10.51 6.98
CA GLN A 202 12.06 10.61 6.31
C GLN A 202 12.40 9.34 5.51
N ARG A 203 12.20 8.14 6.08
CA ARG A 203 12.46 6.87 5.39
C ARG A 203 11.61 6.69 4.13
N GLN A 204 10.39 7.20 4.10
CA GLN A 204 9.57 7.21 2.88
C GLN A 204 10.24 8.07 1.81
N MET A 205 10.66 9.29 2.14
CA MET A 205 11.38 10.19 1.22
C MET A 205 12.71 9.59 0.73
N ASP A 206 13.46 8.93 1.61
CA ASP A 206 14.70 8.23 1.27
C ASP A 206 14.44 7.12 0.24
N ARG A 207 13.40 6.31 0.47
CA ARG A 207 13.00 5.24 -0.43
C ARG A 207 12.60 5.78 -1.81
N CYS A 208 11.82 6.86 -1.88
CA CYS A 208 11.46 7.48 -3.15
C CYS A 208 12.68 7.94 -3.94
N ARG A 209 13.66 8.56 -3.27
CA ARG A 209 14.90 9.01 -3.92
C ARG A 209 15.72 7.84 -4.45
N GLN A 210 15.79 6.73 -3.70
CA GLN A 210 16.44 5.51 -4.17
C GLN A 210 15.76 4.97 -5.43
N TYR A 211 14.43 4.93 -5.47
CA TYR A 211 13.69 4.51 -6.66
C TYR A 211 13.86 5.46 -7.85
N ILE A 212 13.79 6.77 -7.63
CA ILE A 212 14.02 7.78 -8.67
C ILE A 212 15.42 7.61 -9.28
N ALA A 213 16.44 7.42 -8.44
CA ALA A 213 17.81 7.23 -8.88
C ALA A 213 18.01 5.91 -9.63
N GLN A 214 17.37 4.82 -9.18
CA GLN A 214 17.47 3.50 -9.82
C GLN A 214 16.76 3.45 -11.17
N VAL A 215 15.55 4.02 -11.27
CA VAL A 215 14.77 4.06 -12.52
C VAL A 215 15.35 5.08 -13.50
N GLY A 216 15.98 6.15 -13.01
CA GLY A 216 16.63 7.15 -13.85
C GLY A 216 15.68 7.85 -14.83
N ALA A 217 14.38 7.96 -14.49
CA ALA A 217 13.38 8.54 -15.36
C ALA A 217 13.59 10.05 -15.57
N THR A 218 13.13 10.56 -16.72
CA THR A 218 13.23 11.99 -17.02
C THR A 218 12.27 12.80 -16.15
N TRP A 219 11.02 12.37 -16.02
CA TRP A 219 9.97 13.03 -15.24
C TRP A 219 9.47 12.13 -14.12
N VAL A 220 9.10 12.74 -13.00
CA VAL A 220 8.53 12.04 -11.84
C VAL A 220 7.16 12.64 -11.53
N ILE A 221 6.15 11.79 -11.37
CA ILE A 221 4.81 12.18 -10.95
C ILE A 221 4.57 11.58 -9.55
N PRO A 222 4.27 12.38 -8.52
CA PRO A 222 3.86 11.88 -7.21
C PRO A 222 2.55 11.08 -7.36
N SER A 223 2.48 9.88 -6.81
CA SER A 223 1.31 8.98 -6.88
C SER A 223 1.02 8.33 -5.53
N ALA A 224 -0.13 7.64 -5.41
CA ALA A 224 -0.52 6.74 -4.32
C ALA A 224 -0.36 7.34 -2.91
N GLY A 225 -0.89 8.56 -2.72
CA GLY A 225 -1.07 9.19 -1.42
C GLY A 225 -0.90 10.71 -1.42
N PRO A 226 -1.08 11.36 -0.25
CA PRO A 226 -1.79 10.80 0.90
C PRO A 226 -3.30 10.70 0.59
N PRO A 227 -4.05 9.85 1.31
CA PRO A 227 -5.51 9.99 1.37
C PRO A 227 -5.89 11.26 2.17
N CYS A 228 -7.15 11.69 2.05
CA CYS A 228 -7.74 12.71 2.92
C CYS A 228 -8.59 12.05 4.01
N PHE A 229 -8.46 12.55 5.25
CA PHE A 229 -9.28 12.10 6.38
C PHE A 229 -10.36 13.14 6.69
N LEU A 230 -11.59 12.91 6.19
CA LEU A 230 -12.69 13.88 6.30
C LEU A 230 -13.53 13.71 7.56
N ASP A 231 -13.47 12.55 8.21
CA ASP A 231 -14.15 12.32 9.47
C ASP A 231 -13.48 13.12 10.60
N ALA A 232 -14.28 13.80 11.42
CA ALA A 232 -13.81 14.61 12.53
C ALA A 232 -12.95 13.80 13.52
N GLU A 233 -13.20 12.50 13.66
CA GLU A 233 -12.43 11.59 14.52
C GLU A 233 -11.00 11.32 14.03
N LEU A 234 -10.72 11.56 12.74
CA LEU A 234 -9.45 11.28 12.09
C LEU A 234 -8.81 12.53 11.46
N ARG A 235 -9.43 13.70 11.65
CA ARG A 235 -9.06 14.96 11.00
C ARG A 235 -7.63 15.39 11.28
N ASP A 236 -7.10 15.01 12.45
CA ASP A 236 -5.74 15.26 12.92
C ASP A 236 -4.67 14.50 12.13
N LEU A 237 -5.05 13.46 11.38
CA LEU A 237 -4.13 12.71 10.52
C LEU A 237 -3.77 13.46 9.23
N ASN A 238 -4.53 14.48 8.83
CA ASN A 238 -4.15 15.31 7.68
C ASN A 238 -2.97 16.23 8.06
N ASP A 239 -1.92 16.26 7.24
CA ASP A 239 -0.80 17.20 7.44
C ASP A 239 -1.14 18.61 6.93
N ASP A 240 -2.07 19.32 7.56
CA ASP A 240 -2.43 20.71 7.19
C ASP A 240 -1.88 21.77 8.16
N HIS A 241 -0.99 21.36 9.06
CA HIS A 241 -0.27 22.23 10.00
C HIS A 241 1.26 22.13 9.87
N GLY A 242 1.77 21.33 8.94
CA GLY A 242 3.21 21.16 8.71
C GLY A 242 3.90 20.39 9.84
N ASP A 243 3.25 19.37 10.39
CA ASP A 243 3.81 18.56 11.47
C ASP A 243 4.90 17.64 10.91
N PRO A 244 6.19 17.81 11.29
CA PRO A 244 7.28 16.96 10.79
C PRO A 244 7.13 15.49 11.20
N ALA A 245 6.31 15.16 12.21
CA ALA A 245 6.04 13.79 12.63
C ALA A 245 4.85 13.14 11.89
N ASN A 246 4.07 13.91 11.12
CA ASN A 246 2.99 13.35 10.32
C ASN A 246 3.55 12.52 9.15
N ILE A 247 3.05 11.29 9.00
CA ILE A 247 3.51 10.30 8.01
C ILE A 247 2.75 10.35 6.68
N PHE A 248 1.84 11.31 6.53
CA PHE A 248 1.01 11.56 5.36
C PHE A 248 1.38 12.91 4.69
N PRO A 249 2.66 13.11 4.28
CA PRO A 249 3.03 14.30 3.52
C PRO A 249 2.26 14.35 2.19
N ASP A 250 2.04 15.56 1.66
CA ASP A 250 1.40 15.78 0.34
C ASP A 250 2.41 15.98 -0.80
N GLN A 251 1.87 16.12 -2.01
CA GLN A 251 2.63 16.19 -3.26
C GLN A 251 3.62 17.35 -3.25
N VAL A 252 3.24 18.51 -2.71
CA VAL A 252 4.10 19.70 -2.68
C VAL A 252 5.27 19.49 -1.73
N VAL A 253 5.05 18.86 -0.58
CA VAL A 253 6.13 18.46 0.34
C VAL A 253 7.12 17.55 -0.36
N PHE A 254 6.65 16.54 -1.09
CA PHE A 254 7.53 15.61 -1.80
C PHE A 254 8.31 16.28 -2.94
N LEU A 255 7.64 17.12 -3.74
CA LEU A 255 8.29 17.87 -4.81
C LEU A 255 9.35 18.85 -4.28
N ASP A 256 9.12 19.48 -3.13
CA ASP A 256 10.12 20.29 -2.44
C ASP A 256 11.31 19.44 -1.95
N GLN A 257 11.05 18.25 -1.39
CA GLN A 257 12.12 17.30 -1.03
C GLN A 257 12.95 16.88 -2.24
N MET A 258 12.34 16.65 -3.40
CA MET A 258 13.05 16.35 -4.63
C MET A 258 13.97 17.51 -5.05
N ARG A 259 13.45 18.74 -5.13
CA ARG A 259 14.22 19.94 -5.51
C ARG A 259 15.40 20.18 -4.59
N ARG A 260 15.22 20.04 -3.26
CA ARG A 260 16.31 20.18 -2.27
C ARG A 260 17.45 19.17 -2.47
N HIS A 261 17.20 18.08 -3.19
CA HIS A 261 18.18 17.06 -3.51
C HIS A 261 18.56 17.02 -5.00
N GLY A 262 18.34 18.12 -5.73
CA GLY A 262 18.80 18.28 -7.11
C GLY A 262 17.92 17.63 -8.18
N HIS A 263 16.67 17.29 -7.86
CA HIS A 263 15.71 16.74 -8.81
C HIS A 263 14.57 17.74 -9.10
N ASP A 264 14.70 18.49 -10.20
CA ASP A 264 13.77 19.57 -10.57
C ASP A 264 12.66 19.13 -11.56
N ARG A 265 12.62 17.85 -11.95
CA ARG A 265 11.68 17.32 -12.95
C ARG A 265 10.50 16.55 -12.33
N GLY A 266 9.99 17.07 -11.21
CA GLY A 266 8.77 16.58 -10.59
C GLY A 266 7.54 17.32 -11.12
N LEU A 267 6.44 16.61 -11.40
CA LEU A 267 5.21 17.16 -11.93
C LEU A 267 4.09 17.09 -10.89
N LEU A 268 3.56 18.24 -10.47
CA LEU A 268 2.35 18.27 -9.66
C LEU A 268 1.15 17.94 -10.56
N MET A 269 0.42 16.86 -10.25
CA MET A 269 -0.81 16.52 -10.97
C MET A 269 -1.94 16.28 -9.98
N ILE A 270 -2.97 17.13 -10.05
CA ILE A 270 -4.24 16.96 -9.33
C ILE A 270 -5.27 16.26 -10.24
N PRO A 271 -6.38 15.70 -9.71
CA PRO A 271 -7.43 15.09 -10.53
C PRO A 271 -7.84 16.00 -11.69
N GLY A 272 -7.82 15.48 -12.92
CA GLY A 272 -8.10 16.22 -14.15
C GLY A 272 -6.89 16.93 -14.78
N SER A 273 -5.71 16.91 -14.14
CA SER A 273 -4.49 17.42 -14.77
C SER A 273 -4.03 16.49 -15.88
N THR A 274 -3.58 17.05 -17.00
CA THR A 274 -3.07 16.31 -18.16
C THR A 274 -1.62 16.69 -18.45
N ALA A 275 -0.80 15.69 -18.76
CA ALA A 275 0.59 15.86 -19.18
C ALA A 275 0.83 15.15 -20.51
N ASP A 276 1.26 15.89 -21.53
CA ASP A 276 1.56 15.38 -22.87
C ASP A 276 3.05 15.16 -23.05
N PHE A 277 3.42 14.00 -23.59
CA PHE A 277 4.81 13.60 -23.79
C PHE A 277 5.11 13.09 -25.21
N THR A 278 6.31 13.42 -25.68
CA THR A 278 6.97 12.81 -26.84
C THR A 278 8.37 12.35 -26.44
N GLY A 279 8.52 11.06 -26.17
CA GLY A 279 9.70 10.52 -25.48
C GLY A 279 9.91 11.21 -24.14
N SER A 280 11.13 11.66 -23.88
CA SER A 280 11.49 12.41 -22.67
C SER A 280 11.01 13.86 -22.65
N GLN A 281 10.49 14.39 -23.76
CA GLN A 281 10.01 15.77 -23.83
C GLN A 281 8.61 15.88 -23.22
N LEU A 282 8.45 16.80 -22.26
CA LEU A 282 7.13 17.26 -21.80
C LEU A 282 6.65 18.35 -22.75
N ASP A 283 5.63 18.04 -23.55
CA ASP A 283 5.05 18.95 -24.53
C ASP A 283 4.06 19.93 -23.89
N SER A 284 3.28 19.46 -22.91
CA SER A 284 2.32 20.29 -22.18
C SER A 284 2.04 19.72 -20.78
N LEU A 285 1.74 20.60 -19.82
CA LEU A 285 1.13 20.26 -18.53
C LEU A 285 -0.03 21.23 -18.30
N THR A 286 -1.25 20.70 -18.21
CA THR A 286 -2.47 21.50 -18.03
C THR A 286 -3.20 21.06 -16.77
N HIS A 287 -3.76 22.04 -16.05
CA HIS A 287 -4.53 21.81 -14.83
C HIS A 287 -5.98 22.25 -15.01
N PRO A 288 -6.94 21.65 -14.29
CA PRO A 288 -8.34 22.08 -14.30
C PRO A 288 -8.58 23.37 -13.51
N VAL A 289 -7.56 23.87 -12.80
CA VAL A 289 -7.57 25.11 -12.03
C VAL A 289 -6.33 25.93 -12.34
N GLU A 290 -6.39 27.24 -12.13
CA GLU A 290 -5.28 28.16 -12.42
C GLU A 290 -4.07 27.96 -11.49
N ASP A 291 -4.31 27.72 -10.20
CA ASP A 291 -3.28 27.53 -9.17
C ASP A 291 -3.51 26.24 -8.36
N PRO A 292 -3.02 25.08 -8.85
CA PRO A 292 -3.18 23.80 -8.15
C PRO A 292 -2.36 23.71 -6.86
N GLU A 293 -1.27 24.48 -6.71
CA GLU A 293 -0.42 24.45 -5.51
C GLU A 293 -1.13 25.02 -4.28
N SER A 294 -2.08 25.93 -4.49
CA SER A 294 -2.90 26.52 -3.41
C SER A 294 -3.68 25.49 -2.60
N ILE A 295 -4.05 24.34 -3.20
CA ILE A 295 -4.74 23.22 -2.53
C ILE A 295 -3.89 22.64 -1.40
N PHE A 296 -2.57 22.67 -1.54
CA PHE A 296 -1.64 22.04 -0.60
C PHE A 296 -0.94 23.03 0.33
N THR A 297 -0.89 24.30 -0.06
CA THR A 297 -0.12 25.33 0.65
C THR A 297 -1.03 26.23 1.49
N THR A 298 -1.48 27.35 0.93
CA THR A 298 -2.23 28.39 1.66
C THR A 298 -3.70 28.03 1.90
N GLY A 299 -4.29 27.17 1.06
CA GLY A 299 -5.71 26.81 1.09
C GLY A 299 -6.03 25.45 1.72
N LYS A 300 -5.03 24.65 2.12
CA LYS A 300 -5.22 23.23 2.45
C LYS A 300 -6.28 22.97 3.54
N ALA A 301 -6.19 23.64 4.68
CA ALA A 301 -7.13 23.45 5.78
C ALA A 301 -8.58 23.79 5.37
N ALA A 302 -8.76 24.89 4.64
CA ALA A 302 -10.06 25.32 4.14
C ALA A 302 -10.61 24.39 3.05
N TYR A 303 -9.74 23.89 2.16
CA TYR A 303 -10.09 22.91 1.15
C TYR A 303 -10.59 21.60 1.78
N ILE A 304 -9.87 21.08 2.78
CA ILE A 304 -10.26 19.86 3.50
C ILE A 304 -11.60 20.07 4.23
N GLU A 305 -11.81 21.23 4.84
CA GLU A 305 -13.07 21.56 5.50
C GLU A 305 -14.25 21.63 4.51
N ASP A 306 -14.10 22.31 3.37
CA ASP A 306 -15.12 22.33 2.31
C ASP A 306 -15.41 20.92 1.79
N PHE A 307 -14.35 20.12 1.56
CA PHE A 307 -14.50 18.75 1.11
C PHE A 307 -15.23 17.88 2.15
N ALA A 308 -14.91 18.03 3.44
CA ALA A 308 -15.60 17.34 4.52
C ALA A 308 -17.09 17.71 4.58
N GLN A 309 -17.43 18.98 4.39
CA GLN A 309 -18.83 19.44 4.34
C GLN A 309 -19.59 18.83 3.16
N ARG A 310 -18.98 18.79 1.96
CA ARG A 310 -19.60 18.18 0.77
C ARG A 310 -19.78 16.67 0.92
N MET A 311 -18.83 15.98 1.55
CA MET A 311 -18.86 14.53 1.75
C MET A 311 -19.58 14.09 3.03
N ALA A 312 -20.03 15.00 3.89
CA ALA A 312 -20.72 14.66 5.13
C ALA A 312 -21.92 13.72 4.94
N PRO A 313 -22.79 13.87 3.91
CA PRO A 313 -23.87 12.92 3.67
C PRO A 313 -23.36 11.53 3.28
N VAL A 314 -22.28 11.45 2.51
CA VAL A 314 -21.65 10.18 2.09
C VAL A 314 -21.04 9.49 3.30
N LEU A 315 -20.27 10.21 4.11
CA LEU A 315 -19.70 9.69 5.37
C LEU A 315 -20.78 9.18 6.31
N ALA A 316 -21.90 9.90 6.45
CA ALA A 316 -23.02 9.46 7.28
C ALA A 316 -23.69 8.19 6.74
N ALA A 317 -23.86 8.08 5.42
CA ALA A 317 -24.40 6.89 4.78
C ALA A 317 -23.48 5.67 4.96
N GLU A 318 -22.16 5.85 4.80
CA GLU A 318 -21.17 4.82 5.05
C GLU A 318 -21.22 4.34 6.50
N LYS A 319 -21.21 5.25 7.49
CA LYS A 319 -21.33 4.91 8.92
C LYS A 319 -22.64 4.18 9.24
N ALA A 320 -23.74 4.57 8.60
CA ALA A 320 -25.04 3.91 8.78
C ALA A 320 -25.08 2.48 8.24
N SER A 321 -24.17 2.12 7.33
CA SER A 321 -24.06 0.76 6.79
C SER A 321 -23.34 -0.22 7.72
N TRP A 322 -22.61 0.29 8.73
CA TRP A 322 -21.86 -0.54 9.67
C TRP A 322 -22.81 -1.35 10.55
N ALA A 323 -22.36 -2.54 10.96
CA ALA A 323 -23.10 -3.34 11.93
C ALA A 323 -23.23 -2.56 13.26
N PRO A 324 -24.33 -2.73 14.02
CA PRO A 324 -24.50 -2.07 15.31
C PRO A 324 -23.38 -2.42 16.30
N ALA A 325 -22.98 -1.49 17.16
CA ALA A 325 -21.96 -1.75 18.18
C ALA A 325 -22.41 -2.80 19.22
N ALA A 326 -23.68 -2.72 19.62
CA ALA A 326 -24.31 -3.69 20.54
C ALA A 326 -24.61 -5.02 19.86
N GLY A 327 -24.62 -6.09 20.64
CA GLY A 327 -25.03 -7.42 20.17
C GLY A 327 -24.53 -8.54 21.07
N GLU A 328 -24.65 -9.77 20.57
CA GLU A 328 -24.12 -10.96 21.24
C GLU A 328 -22.58 -10.89 21.41
N PRO A 329 -22.01 -11.61 22.40
CA PRO A 329 -20.56 -11.73 22.55
C PRO A 329 -19.87 -12.08 21.23
N LEU A 330 -18.73 -11.45 20.94
CA LEU A 330 -17.97 -11.67 19.71
C LEU A 330 -17.06 -12.90 19.81
N LEU A 331 -16.75 -13.38 21.01
CA LEU A 331 -15.89 -14.55 21.21
C LEU A 331 -16.29 -15.77 20.35
N PRO A 332 -17.55 -16.23 20.28
CA PRO A 332 -17.92 -17.39 19.47
C PRO A 332 -17.67 -17.18 17.97
N ALA A 333 -17.98 -15.99 17.43
CA ALA A 333 -17.78 -15.67 16.03
C ALA A 333 -16.29 -15.56 15.67
N LEU A 334 -15.51 -14.91 16.54
CA LEU A 334 -14.05 -14.82 16.38
C LEU A 334 -13.38 -16.19 16.49
N ARG A 335 -13.90 -17.07 17.35
CA ARG A 335 -13.45 -18.46 17.44
C ARG A 335 -13.69 -19.19 16.12
N ALA A 336 -14.90 -19.10 15.59
CA ALA A 336 -15.27 -19.74 14.32
C ALA A 336 -14.44 -19.23 13.14
N LEU A 337 -14.06 -17.94 13.13
CA LEU A 337 -13.19 -17.37 12.11
C LEU A 337 -11.73 -17.81 12.26
N PHE A 338 -11.14 -17.63 13.44
CA PHE A 338 -9.68 -17.71 13.58
C PHE A 338 -9.14 -19.09 13.91
N GLU A 339 -9.83 -19.94 14.69
CA GLU A 339 -9.28 -21.25 15.07
C GLU A 339 -9.01 -22.16 13.86
N PRO A 340 -9.89 -22.25 12.84
CA PRO A 340 -9.60 -23.00 11.63
C PRO A 340 -8.36 -22.51 10.90
N ILE A 341 -8.18 -21.18 10.78
CA ILE A 341 -7.01 -20.57 10.14
C ILE A 341 -5.74 -20.85 10.96
N MET A 342 -5.78 -20.66 12.29
CA MET A 342 -4.65 -20.96 13.19
C MET A 342 -4.22 -22.43 13.11
N SER A 343 -5.17 -23.35 12.94
CA SER A 343 -4.87 -24.80 12.85
C SER A 343 -4.14 -25.20 11.56
N GLN A 344 -4.16 -24.36 10.53
CA GLN A 344 -3.58 -24.62 9.22
C GLN A 344 -2.15 -24.12 9.06
N THR A 345 -1.61 -23.36 10.02
CA THR A 345 -0.28 -22.75 9.92
C THR A 345 0.52 -22.92 11.20
N ASP A 346 1.65 -23.62 11.09
CA ASP A 346 2.63 -23.67 12.16
C ASP A 346 3.59 -22.49 12.06
N GLN A 347 4.05 -22.13 10.85
CA GLN A 347 5.06 -21.07 10.67
C GLN A 347 4.56 -19.71 11.20
N ILE A 348 3.32 -19.35 10.86
CA ILE A 348 2.77 -18.05 11.24
C ILE A 348 2.41 -18.04 12.73
N CYS A 349 1.74 -19.08 13.25
CA CYS A 349 1.38 -19.15 14.67
C CYS A 349 2.62 -19.15 15.57
N ASP A 350 3.64 -19.94 15.23
CA ASP A 350 4.88 -20.04 16.01
C ASP A 350 5.73 -18.77 15.85
N GLY A 351 5.73 -18.15 14.66
CA GLY A 351 6.36 -16.85 14.39
C GLY A 351 5.71 -15.68 15.16
N ILE A 352 4.41 -15.75 15.42
CA ILE A 352 3.73 -14.84 16.35
C ILE A 352 4.16 -15.15 17.79
N GLY A 353 4.03 -16.41 18.20
CA GLY A 353 4.65 -16.97 19.41
C GLY A 353 4.11 -16.45 20.75
N TYR A 354 3.08 -15.61 20.77
CA TYR A 354 2.48 -15.06 21.99
C TYR A 354 0.95 -14.92 21.85
N PRO A 355 0.21 -14.99 22.97
CA PRO A 355 -1.19 -14.56 22.99
C PRO A 355 -1.32 -13.06 22.66
N VAL A 356 -2.34 -12.71 21.89
CA VAL A 356 -2.65 -11.34 21.47
C VAL A 356 -4.00 -10.93 22.04
N GLU A 357 -4.04 -9.75 22.68
CA GLU A 357 -5.25 -9.21 23.28
C GLU A 357 -6.06 -8.40 22.27
N LEU A 358 -7.35 -8.70 22.13
CA LEU A 358 -8.33 -7.89 21.41
C LEU A 358 -9.31 -7.28 22.43
N ARG A 359 -9.21 -5.96 22.64
CA ARG A 359 -10.16 -5.18 23.46
C ARG A 359 -11.25 -4.62 22.57
N LEU A 360 -12.47 -5.11 22.75
CA LEU A 360 -13.64 -4.75 21.96
C LEU A 360 -14.57 -3.93 22.85
N ASN A 361 -14.28 -2.64 22.97
CA ASN A 361 -15.01 -1.72 23.86
C ASN A 361 -15.72 -0.64 23.04
N GLY A 362 -17.03 -0.52 23.25
CA GLY A 362 -17.90 0.52 22.73
C GLY A 362 -18.97 0.89 23.77
N PRO A 363 -19.85 1.87 23.48
CA PRO A 363 -20.84 2.37 24.45
C PRO A 363 -21.75 1.29 25.05
N GLU A 364 -22.06 0.25 24.27
CA GLU A 364 -23.01 -0.81 24.63
C GLU A 364 -22.42 -2.23 24.58
N HIS A 365 -21.10 -2.34 24.41
CA HIS A 365 -20.40 -3.63 24.35
C HIS A 365 -19.01 -3.49 24.98
N SER A 366 -18.65 -4.38 25.89
CA SER A 366 -17.30 -4.44 26.46
C SER A 366 -16.90 -5.88 26.62
N GLU A 367 -15.91 -6.29 25.85
CA GLU A 367 -15.41 -7.65 25.81
C GLU A 367 -13.91 -7.63 25.55
N THR A 368 -13.19 -8.57 26.13
CA THR A 368 -11.80 -8.84 25.78
C THR A 368 -11.73 -10.28 25.28
N VAL A 369 -11.11 -10.47 24.12
CA VAL A 369 -10.88 -11.77 23.50
C VAL A 369 -9.38 -11.94 23.33
N VAL A 370 -8.88 -13.15 23.58
CA VAL A 370 -7.46 -13.48 23.42
C VAL A 370 -7.30 -14.45 22.26
N LEU A 371 -6.46 -14.06 21.30
CA LEU A 371 -5.95 -14.93 20.25
C LEU A 371 -4.69 -15.63 20.78
N ASP A 372 -4.81 -16.85 21.28
CA ASP A 372 -3.72 -17.64 21.86
C ASP A 372 -3.02 -18.45 20.77
N PHE A 373 -2.16 -17.78 19.98
CA PHE A 373 -1.43 -18.39 18.87
C PHE A 373 -0.61 -19.63 19.28
N PRO A 374 0.14 -19.64 20.41
CA PRO A 374 0.85 -20.85 20.85
C PRO A 374 -0.06 -22.07 21.04
N LYS A 375 -1.31 -21.86 21.46
CA LYS A 375 -2.30 -22.94 21.63
C LYS A 375 -3.23 -23.12 20.43
N ARG A 376 -3.19 -22.22 19.44
CA ARG A 376 -4.11 -22.16 18.29
C ARG A 376 -5.58 -22.08 18.76
N LEU A 377 -5.85 -21.24 19.77
CA LEU A 377 -7.17 -21.10 20.40
C LEU A 377 -7.61 -19.64 20.50
N VAL A 378 -8.93 -19.41 20.42
CA VAL A 378 -9.56 -18.13 20.74
C VAL A 378 -10.36 -18.27 22.03
N ARG A 379 -10.02 -17.46 23.03
CA ARG A 379 -10.50 -17.65 24.41
C ARG A 379 -10.75 -16.36 25.17
N GLU A 380 -11.42 -16.49 26.30
CA GLU A 380 -11.50 -15.47 27.33
C GLU A 380 -10.11 -15.11 27.92
N PRO A 381 -9.95 -13.89 28.45
CA PRO A 381 -8.73 -13.50 29.13
C PRO A 381 -8.55 -14.28 30.44
N ILE A 382 -7.31 -14.61 30.76
CA ILE A 382 -6.95 -15.16 32.07
C ILE A 382 -6.61 -14.00 33.00
N ALA A 383 -7.04 -14.08 34.26
CA ALA A 383 -6.74 -13.05 35.26
C ALA A 383 -5.22 -12.80 35.35
N ASP A 384 -4.83 -11.52 35.37
CA ASP A 384 -3.45 -11.04 35.45
C ASP A 384 -2.51 -11.47 34.30
N GLU A 385 -3.07 -12.00 33.20
CA GLU A 385 -2.30 -12.30 31.99
C GLU A 385 -1.73 -11.02 31.37
N LYS A 386 -0.47 -11.09 30.92
CA LYS A 386 0.21 -9.97 30.28
C LYS A 386 0.39 -10.25 28.80
N PHE A 387 0.01 -9.27 27.99
CA PHE A 387 0.06 -9.40 26.54
C PHE A 387 1.21 -8.60 25.96
N ARG A 388 1.95 -9.25 25.05
CA ARG A 388 3.04 -8.60 24.30
C ARG A 388 2.49 -7.72 23.18
N TYR A 389 1.39 -8.14 22.56
CA TYR A 389 0.73 -7.44 21.47
C TYR A 389 -0.76 -7.31 21.80
N GLY A 390 -1.37 -6.22 21.38
CA GLY A 390 -2.82 -6.11 21.45
C GLY A 390 -3.38 -4.95 20.66
N PHE A 391 -4.69 -5.03 20.46
CA PHE A 391 -5.48 -4.10 19.68
C PHE A 391 -6.72 -3.71 20.48
N ALA A 392 -7.09 -2.43 20.44
CA ALA A 392 -8.41 -1.97 20.84
C ALA A 392 -9.17 -1.56 19.57
N ILE A 393 -10.24 -2.27 19.27
CA ILE A 393 -11.02 -2.12 18.02
C ILE A 393 -12.48 -1.87 18.39
N PRO A 394 -13.16 -0.88 17.79
CA PRO A 394 -14.58 -0.67 18.01
C PRO A 394 -15.39 -1.93 17.59
N PRO A 395 -16.30 -2.43 18.44
CA PRO A 395 -17.08 -3.65 18.18
C PRO A 395 -17.86 -3.64 16.86
N GLU A 396 -18.41 -2.49 16.47
CA GLU A 396 -19.13 -2.30 15.21
C GLU A 396 -18.26 -2.64 13.99
N LEU A 397 -16.96 -2.31 14.00
CA LEU A 397 -16.07 -2.61 12.89
C LEU A 397 -15.82 -4.13 12.81
N VAL A 398 -15.58 -4.77 13.95
CA VAL A 398 -15.41 -6.23 14.04
C VAL A 398 -16.68 -6.97 13.61
N ARG A 399 -17.85 -6.52 14.06
CA ARG A 399 -19.14 -7.06 13.62
C ARG A 399 -19.36 -6.90 12.13
N THR A 400 -18.95 -5.76 11.57
CA THR A 400 -19.09 -5.48 10.13
C THR A 400 -18.21 -6.43 9.30
N VAL A 401 -16.92 -6.55 9.61
CA VAL A 401 -16.04 -7.47 8.87
C VAL A 401 -16.44 -8.94 9.01
N LEU A 402 -17.00 -9.33 10.17
CA LEU A 402 -17.55 -10.68 10.37
C LEU A 402 -18.83 -10.91 9.55
N ARG A 403 -19.75 -9.94 9.51
CA ARG A 403 -20.97 -9.98 8.69
C ARG A 403 -20.63 -10.13 7.21
N ASP A 404 -19.64 -9.37 6.77
CA ASP A 404 -19.25 -9.27 5.35
C ASP A 404 -18.25 -10.36 4.94
N ASN A 405 -17.81 -11.20 5.87
CA ASN A 405 -16.79 -12.25 5.67
C ASN A 405 -15.50 -11.69 5.03
N GLU A 406 -15.04 -10.55 5.52
CA GLU A 406 -13.85 -9.88 4.99
C GLU A 406 -12.60 -10.75 5.19
N PRO A 407 -11.89 -11.11 4.10
CA PRO A 407 -10.77 -12.06 4.15
C PRO A 407 -9.46 -11.41 4.64
N ASP A 408 -9.47 -10.10 4.86
CA ASP A 408 -8.29 -9.28 5.13
C ASP A 408 -8.62 -8.11 6.05
N TRP A 409 -8.21 -8.23 7.31
CA TRP A 409 -8.38 -7.17 8.30
C TRP A 409 -7.33 -6.07 8.18
N VAL A 410 -6.22 -6.33 7.48
CA VAL A 410 -5.23 -5.29 7.13
C VAL A 410 -5.86 -4.32 6.13
N ASN A 411 -6.46 -4.85 5.06
CA ASN A 411 -7.18 -4.12 4.00
C ASN A 411 -8.59 -3.62 4.41
N THR A 412 -8.89 -3.57 5.71
CA THR A 412 -10.17 -3.05 6.23
C THR A 412 -9.95 -2.30 7.53
N ILE A 413 -9.87 -3.01 8.66
CA ILE A 413 -9.78 -2.41 9.99
C ILE A 413 -8.46 -1.66 10.17
N PHE A 414 -7.31 -2.21 9.78
CA PHE A 414 -6.04 -1.56 10.11
C PHE A 414 -5.72 -0.36 9.23
N LEU A 415 -5.99 -0.41 7.93
CA LEU A 415 -5.88 0.77 7.09
C LEU A 415 -6.92 1.85 7.43
N SER A 416 -8.02 1.51 8.12
CA SER A 416 -8.99 2.51 8.60
C SER A 416 -8.41 3.50 9.61
N THR A 417 -7.33 3.14 10.30
CA THR A 417 -6.78 3.87 11.45
C THR A 417 -7.74 4.08 12.64
N ARG A 418 -8.95 3.49 12.62
CA ARG A 418 -9.98 3.60 13.68
C ARG A 418 -9.77 2.65 14.86
N PHE A 419 -8.54 2.27 15.14
CA PHE A 419 -8.18 1.34 16.20
C PHE A 419 -6.99 1.87 16.98
N LYS A 420 -6.71 1.26 18.12
CA LYS A 420 -5.44 1.48 18.84
C LYS A 420 -4.65 0.18 18.89
N ALA A 421 -3.33 0.29 18.87
CA ALA A 421 -2.43 -0.86 18.99
C ALA A 421 -1.39 -0.62 20.08
N TRP A 422 -0.93 -1.69 20.74
CA TRP A 422 0.22 -1.63 21.62
C TRP A 422 1.10 -2.86 21.40
N ARG A 423 2.39 -2.68 21.67
CA ARG A 423 3.36 -3.78 21.65
C ARG A 423 4.49 -3.59 22.64
N VAL A 424 5.00 -4.69 23.15
CA VAL A 424 6.27 -4.77 23.87
C VAL A 424 7.31 -5.37 22.92
N GLY A 425 8.32 -4.57 22.56
CA GLY A 425 9.39 -4.96 21.63
C GLY A 425 9.07 -4.65 20.16
N GLY A 426 9.73 -5.39 19.27
CA GLY A 426 9.73 -5.18 17.83
C GLY A 426 8.42 -5.44 17.10
N TYR A 427 8.37 -5.03 15.83
CA TYR A 427 7.33 -5.39 14.88
C TYR A 427 7.32 -6.91 14.67
N ASN A 428 6.13 -7.50 14.48
CA ASN A 428 5.98 -8.92 14.17
C ASN A 428 5.21 -9.02 12.85
N GLU A 429 5.87 -9.46 11.78
CA GLU A 429 5.26 -9.55 10.46
C GLU A 429 4.19 -10.65 10.39
N TYR A 430 4.45 -11.80 11.01
CA TYR A 430 3.53 -12.94 11.06
C TYR A 430 2.16 -12.54 11.62
N LEU A 431 2.14 -11.65 12.63
CA LEU A 431 0.89 -11.15 13.20
C LEU A 431 0.03 -10.43 12.15
N TYR A 432 0.65 -9.60 11.32
CA TYR A 432 -0.08 -8.87 10.29
C TYR A 432 -0.37 -9.74 9.07
N THR A 433 0.49 -10.69 8.73
CA THR A 433 0.21 -11.69 7.71
C THR A 433 -0.99 -12.56 8.09
N PHE A 434 -1.12 -12.96 9.37
CA PHE A 434 -2.29 -13.68 9.85
C PHE A 434 -3.58 -12.88 9.62
N PHE A 435 -3.61 -11.60 10.03
CA PHE A 435 -4.78 -10.75 9.80
C PHE A 435 -5.07 -10.43 8.32
N LYS A 436 -4.09 -10.63 7.42
CA LYS A 436 -4.26 -10.49 5.97
C LYS A 436 -4.80 -11.76 5.30
N CYS A 437 -4.55 -12.91 5.91
CA CYS A 437 -4.78 -14.23 5.32
C CYS A 437 -5.89 -15.00 6.05
N LEU A 438 -7.11 -14.46 6.06
CA LEU A 438 -8.25 -15.04 6.80
C LEU A 438 -9.09 -16.01 5.97
N THR A 439 -8.49 -16.66 4.98
CA THR A 439 -9.11 -17.74 4.19
C THR A 439 -8.12 -18.90 4.02
N ASP A 440 -8.65 -20.10 3.76
CA ASP A 440 -7.85 -21.32 3.60
C ASP A 440 -6.79 -21.18 2.50
N GLU A 441 -7.15 -20.64 1.34
CA GLU A 441 -6.23 -20.45 0.21
C GLU A 441 -5.10 -19.46 0.55
N ARG A 442 -5.46 -18.34 1.20
CA ARG A 442 -4.52 -17.29 1.57
C ARG A 442 -3.52 -17.74 2.64
N ILE A 443 -4.01 -18.41 3.70
CA ILE A 443 -3.15 -18.86 4.79
C ILE A 443 -2.23 -20.00 4.34
N ALA A 444 -2.72 -20.91 3.49
CA ALA A 444 -1.90 -22.00 2.94
C ALA A 444 -0.78 -21.45 2.05
N TYR A 445 -1.07 -20.45 1.21
CA TYR A 445 -0.05 -19.77 0.42
C TYR A 445 1.01 -19.10 1.29
N ALA A 446 0.57 -18.33 2.31
CA ALA A 446 1.48 -17.64 3.21
C ALA A 446 2.37 -18.60 4.01
N ASP A 447 1.82 -19.68 4.55
CA ASP A 447 2.57 -20.71 5.28
C ASP A 447 3.61 -21.39 4.36
N GLY A 448 3.21 -21.76 3.14
CA GLY A 448 4.11 -22.32 2.13
C GLY A 448 5.26 -21.37 1.79
N TRP A 449 4.97 -20.08 1.57
CA TRP A 449 5.99 -19.07 1.28
C TRP A 449 7.03 -18.92 2.40
N PHE A 450 6.60 -18.96 3.66
CA PHE A 450 7.51 -18.90 4.82
C PHE A 450 8.29 -20.21 5.03
N ALA A 451 7.72 -21.35 4.64
CA ALA A 451 8.38 -22.66 4.74
C ALA A 451 9.46 -22.86 3.66
N GLU A 452 9.36 -22.19 2.52
CA GLU A 452 10.37 -22.23 1.47
C GLU A 452 11.72 -21.69 1.96
N ALA A 453 12.74 -22.55 1.91
CA ALA A 453 14.12 -22.15 2.17
C ALA A 453 14.65 -21.36 0.98
N HIS A 454 14.67 -20.03 1.11
CA HIS A 454 15.11 -19.14 0.04
C HIS A 454 16.65 -19.06 -0.04
N ASP A 455 17.21 -19.27 -1.24
CA ASP A 455 18.66 -19.19 -1.51
C ASP A 455 19.20 -17.78 -1.23
N ASP A 456 20.05 -17.67 -0.21
CA ASP A 456 20.72 -16.44 0.21
C ASP A 456 22.25 -16.55 0.08
N SER A 457 22.75 -17.44 -0.77
CA SER A 457 24.18 -17.74 -0.91
C SER A 457 25.02 -16.56 -1.42
N ALA A 458 24.44 -15.61 -2.14
CA ALA A 458 25.14 -14.45 -2.68
C ALA A 458 25.52 -13.43 -1.59
N SER A 459 26.74 -12.90 -1.67
CA SER A 459 27.26 -11.82 -0.80
C SER A 459 27.71 -10.61 -1.61
N ILE A 460 27.74 -9.44 -0.96
CA ILE A 460 28.16 -8.14 -1.47
C ILE A 460 29.10 -7.47 -0.48
N THR A 461 29.87 -6.49 -0.94
CA THR A 461 30.63 -5.58 -0.08
C THR A 461 29.91 -4.26 0.05
N LEU A 462 29.66 -3.80 1.29
CA LEU A 462 29.04 -2.51 1.59
C LEU A 462 29.73 -1.87 2.80
N ASP A 463 30.27 -0.66 2.63
CA ASP A 463 30.92 0.14 3.68
C ASP A 463 31.91 -0.63 4.59
N GLY A 464 32.74 -1.48 3.99
CA GLY A 464 33.76 -2.27 4.69
C GLY A 464 33.25 -3.56 5.35
N TRP A 465 32.02 -3.96 5.03
CA TRP A 465 31.44 -5.23 5.46
C TRP A 465 31.16 -6.12 4.25
N GLU A 466 31.40 -7.42 4.39
CA GLU A 466 30.83 -8.44 3.52
C GLU A 466 29.50 -8.87 4.12
N ILE A 467 28.40 -8.70 3.38
CA ILE A 467 27.04 -9.03 3.83
C ILE A 467 26.35 -9.86 2.76
N GLN A 468 25.40 -10.72 3.13
CA GLN A 468 24.54 -11.36 2.11
C GLN A 468 23.81 -10.30 1.28
N ARG A 469 23.60 -10.56 -0.01
CA ARG A 469 22.98 -9.60 -0.94
C ARG A 469 21.50 -9.37 -0.66
N ARG A 470 20.77 -10.43 -0.35
CA ARG A 470 19.32 -10.37 -0.17
C ARG A 470 18.97 -10.21 1.30
N CYS A 471 18.20 -9.16 1.58
CA CYS A 471 17.66 -8.86 2.90
C CYS A 471 16.91 -10.09 3.49
N PRO A 472 17.25 -10.54 4.71
CA PRO A 472 16.61 -11.71 5.33
C PRO A 472 15.08 -11.61 5.56
N HIS A 473 14.49 -10.42 5.48
CA HIS A 473 13.04 -10.16 5.58
C HIS A 473 12.34 -10.46 4.24
N LEU A 474 12.26 -9.47 3.34
CA LEU A 474 11.57 -9.56 2.05
C LEU A 474 12.52 -9.36 0.87
N LYS A 475 13.74 -9.90 0.97
CA LYS A 475 14.70 -10.08 -0.13
C LYS A 475 15.09 -8.80 -0.92
N ALA A 476 14.86 -7.62 -0.34
CA ALA A 476 15.43 -6.37 -0.82
C ALA A 476 16.91 -6.55 -1.16
N ASP A 477 17.34 -6.06 -2.31
CA ASP A 477 18.76 -6.06 -2.64
C ASP A 477 19.50 -5.06 -1.75
N LEU A 478 20.29 -5.56 -0.80
CA LEU A 478 21.04 -4.73 0.15
C LEU A 478 22.15 -3.93 -0.53
N SER A 479 22.55 -4.25 -1.76
CA SER A 479 23.48 -3.41 -2.50
C SER A 479 22.81 -2.11 -2.98
N LYS A 480 21.49 -2.12 -3.13
CA LYS A 480 20.68 -1.00 -3.63
C LYS A 480 19.99 -0.25 -2.48
N PHE A 481 19.47 -1.00 -1.51
CA PHE A 481 18.64 -0.48 -0.41
C PHE A 481 19.31 -0.54 0.97
N GLY A 482 20.51 -1.13 1.09
CA GLY A 482 21.26 -1.18 2.34
C GLY A 482 21.97 0.14 2.63
N VAL A 483 21.87 0.62 3.87
CA VAL A 483 22.64 1.76 4.38
C VAL A 483 23.34 1.34 5.66
N VAL A 484 24.66 1.55 5.73
CA VAL A 484 25.45 1.26 6.92
C VAL A 484 25.74 2.53 7.69
N GLU A 485 25.33 2.56 8.94
CA GLU A 485 25.65 3.62 9.89
C GLU A 485 26.41 3.02 11.08
N GLY A 486 27.73 3.19 11.10
CA GLY A 486 28.60 2.58 12.11
C GLY A 486 28.62 1.05 11.99
N ASN A 487 27.99 0.36 12.95
CA ASN A 487 27.83 -1.10 12.97
C ASN A 487 26.39 -1.56 12.69
N THR A 488 25.51 -0.66 12.26
CA THR A 488 24.10 -0.98 11.97
C THR A 488 23.84 -0.90 10.48
N LEU A 489 23.34 -1.99 9.89
CA LEU A 489 22.77 -1.99 8.55
C LEU A 489 21.27 -1.71 8.64
N THR A 490 20.78 -0.78 7.84
CA THR A 490 19.34 -0.55 7.63
C THR A 490 18.97 -0.90 6.18
N CYS A 491 17.96 -1.74 6.00
CA CYS A 491 17.31 -1.94 4.70
C CYS A 491 16.26 -0.84 4.52
N ASN A 492 16.54 0.17 3.70
CA ASN A 492 15.64 1.31 3.48
C ASN A 492 14.33 0.93 2.78
N LEU A 493 14.29 -0.20 2.07
CA LEU A 493 13.06 -0.67 1.44
C LEU A 493 11.96 -0.98 2.48
N HIS A 494 12.33 -1.68 3.55
CA HIS A 494 11.39 -2.16 4.58
C HIS A 494 11.58 -1.50 5.95
N GLY A 495 12.68 -0.76 6.15
CA GLY A 495 13.05 -0.15 7.42
C GLY A 495 13.59 -1.12 8.48
N TRP A 496 14.00 -2.31 8.08
CA TRP A 496 14.57 -3.33 8.97
C TRP A 496 16.04 -3.09 9.24
N GLN A 497 16.51 -3.46 10.43
CA GLN A 497 17.85 -3.15 10.91
C GLN A 497 18.57 -4.38 11.47
N TRP A 498 19.89 -4.45 11.26
CA TRP A 498 20.76 -5.52 11.75
C TRP A 498 22.04 -4.95 12.36
N ASN A 499 22.52 -5.59 13.41
CA ASN A 499 23.86 -5.35 13.94
C ASN A 499 24.87 -6.16 13.11
N LEU A 500 25.81 -5.47 12.46
CA LEU A 500 26.79 -6.05 11.56
C LEU A 500 27.91 -6.83 12.28
N GLU A 501 28.14 -6.60 13.57
CA GLU A 501 29.17 -7.34 14.35
C GLU A 501 28.76 -8.79 14.64
N ASN A 502 27.45 -9.07 14.66
CA ASN A 502 26.93 -10.39 15.04
C ASN A 502 25.76 -10.88 14.18
N GLY A 503 25.37 -10.13 13.14
CA GLY A 503 24.27 -10.47 12.24
C GLY A 503 22.87 -10.39 12.84
N LYS A 504 22.73 -9.99 14.12
CA LYS A 504 21.44 -10.03 14.81
C LYS A 504 20.48 -8.98 14.26
N CYS A 505 19.27 -9.40 13.90
CA CYS A 505 18.17 -8.48 13.59
C CYS A 505 17.80 -7.65 14.83
N LEU A 506 17.77 -6.34 14.65
CA LEU A 506 17.41 -5.34 15.66
C LEU A 506 15.91 -5.00 15.61
N THR A 507 15.23 -5.30 14.50
CA THR A 507 13.81 -4.98 14.29
C THR A 507 12.88 -6.01 14.89
N THR A 508 13.19 -7.30 14.76
CA THR A 508 12.45 -8.42 15.35
C THR A 508 13.39 -9.58 15.71
N LYS A 509 12.87 -10.62 16.36
CA LYS A 509 13.62 -11.85 16.65
C LYS A 509 13.63 -12.73 15.40
N GLY A 510 14.79 -13.31 15.06
CA GLY A 510 15.00 -14.09 13.83
C GLY A 510 15.59 -13.23 12.69
N HIS A 511 15.57 -13.74 11.46
CA HIS A 511 16.08 -13.06 10.25
C HIS A 511 17.56 -12.65 10.37
N GLU A 512 18.39 -13.53 10.92
CA GLU A 512 19.82 -13.30 11.05
C GLU A 512 20.45 -12.94 9.69
N LEU A 513 21.26 -11.90 9.69
CA LEU A 513 22.04 -11.47 8.53
C LEU A 513 23.40 -12.15 8.57
N ARG A 514 23.75 -12.87 7.51
CA ARG A 514 25.12 -13.29 7.27
C ARG A 514 25.97 -12.06 6.95
N CYS A 515 26.86 -11.69 7.86
CA CYS A 515 27.79 -10.59 7.69
C CYS A 515 29.15 -10.86 8.35
N GLY A 516 30.18 -10.21 7.82
CA GLY A 516 31.55 -10.24 8.34
C GLY A 516 32.27 -8.93 8.04
N LYS A 517 33.15 -8.51 8.94
CA LYS A 517 33.98 -7.33 8.73
C LYS A 517 35.14 -7.68 7.81
N LEU A 518 35.42 -6.83 6.82
CA LEU A 518 36.54 -7.01 5.89
C LEU A 518 37.87 -6.51 6.46
#